data_AF-A0A1C5AJQ0-F1
#
_entry.id   AF-A0A1C5AJQ0-F1
#
_cell.length_a   1.000
_cell.length_b   1.000
_cell.length_c   1.000
_cell.angle_alpha   90.00
_cell.angle_beta   90.00
_cell.angle_gamma   90.00
#
_symmetry.space_group_name_H-M   'P 1'
#
loop_
_entity.id
_entity.type
_entity.pdbx_description
1 polymer ?
#
loop_
_entity_poly.entity_id
_entity_poly.type
_entity_poly.pdbx_seq_one_letter_code
_entity_poly.pdbx_strand_id
1 'polypeptide(L)'
;MARTGSDHGSLLRPVAASTGRAPVLTRAGQVVHGPRRLGELVHGRPPGVTGHQWTSAGREGFDHVVCAGDSGRPLFAVEIGPPAPAGSAAQRAERMKNAVCAAVGLPVLRIVSPTLRAADHGRRIVAYVIDARAYADAVAPPPGQDDPAEALPVEFREIVGRLPDGRTGHVNDLGALARAAAVEAYVSRRLVDPIVRGLHVRWADGPVEGWSWVEVRPGRCLVERVQVVQQRFSCGVDAGRLAEDLAAVAVGERLRDVEAAGPDLVSRDELDRDIRRLRERRDEMRDGFAFEHLCAG
;
A
#
# COMPACT_ATOMS: atom_id res chain seq x y z
N MET A 1 -5.60 -23.93 -38.15
CA MET A 1 -5.47 -22.46 -38.27
C MET A 1 -4.73 -21.94 -37.05
N ALA A 2 -3.46 -21.59 -37.20
CA ALA A 2 -2.64 -21.01 -36.16
C ALA A 2 -2.92 -19.49 -36.08
N ARG A 3 -3.38 -19.01 -34.92
CA ARG A 3 -3.39 -17.57 -34.60
C ARG A 3 -2.03 -17.22 -34.00
N THR A 4 -1.09 -16.83 -34.84
CA THR A 4 0.09 -16.07 -34.42
C THR A 4 -0.36 -14.63 -34.18
N GLY A 5 -0.88 -14.35 -32.99
CA GLY A 5 -0.96 -12.99 -32.48
C GLY A 5 0.46 -12.56 -32.13
N SER A 6 1.02 -11.63 -32.90
CA SER A 6 2.35 -11.08 -32.68
C SER A 6 2.40 -10.38 -31.31
N ASP A 7 3.04 -11.02 -30.34
CA ASP A 7 3.53 -10.40 -29.12
C ASP A 7 4.52 -9.31 -29.54
N HIS A 8 4.06 -8.07 -29.66
CA HIS A 8 4.96 -6.92 -29.80
C HIS A 8 5.76 -6.86 -28.51
N GLY A 9 6.94 -7.47 -28.56
CA GLY A 9 7.69 -8.00 -27.43
C GLY A 9 7.65 -7.10 -26.21
N SER A 10 7.06 -7.62 -25.13
CA SER A 10 7.11 -7.04 -23.81
C SER A 10 8.53 -6.50 -23.53
N LEU A 11 8.66 -5.19 -23.33
CA LEU A 11 9.94 -4.57 -22.96
C LEU A 11 10.43 -5.05 -21.59
N LEU A 12 9.54 -5.66 -20.79
CA LEU A 12 9.87 -6.26 -19.51
C LEU A 12 10.67 -7.54 -19.68
N ARG A 13 11.81 -7.59 -19.00
CA ARG A 13 12.74 -8.72 -18.97
C ARG A 13 12.35 -9.70 -17.86
N PRO A 14 12.26 -11.01 -18.15
CA PRO A 14 12.11 -12.03 -17.11
C PRO A 14 13.22 -11.97 -16.07
N VAL A 15 12.84 -12.04 -14.79
CA VAL A 15 13.79 -12.11 -13.68
C VAL A 15 14.18 -13.58 -13.50
N ALA A 16 15.40 -13.92 -13.90
CA ALA A 16 15.89 -15.30 -13.77
C ALA A 16 16.06 -15.68 -12.28
N ALA A 17 15.55 -16.86 -11.91
CA ALA A 17 15.73 -17.47 -10.59
C ALA A 17 17.23 -17.66 -10.23
N SER A 18 18.11 -17.70 -11.23
CA SER A 18 19.54 -17.98 -11.12
C SER A 18 20.44 -16.78 -10.81
N THR A 19 19.89 -15.59 -10.54
CA THR A 19 20.69 -14.39 -10.20
C THR A 19 21.39 -14.44 -8.83
N GLY A 20 21.54 -15.63 -8.23
CA GLY A 20 22.24 -15.88 -6.97
C GLY A 20 21.49 -15.40 -5.72
N ARG A 21 20.33 -14.77 -5.86
CA ARG A 21 19.48 -14.33 -4.73
C ARG A 21 18.20 -15.14 -4.70
N ALA A 22 18.00 -15.86 -3.59
CA ALA A 22 16.75 -16.57 -3.34
C ALA A 22 15.56 -15.60 -3.31
N PRO A 23 14.36 -16.04 -3.72
CA PRO A 23 13.15 -15.24 -3.58
C PRO A 23 12.85 -14.95 -2.11
N VAL A 24 12.23 -13.79 -1.85
CA VAL A 24 11.78 -13.38 -0.51
C VAL A 24 10.59 -14.22 -0.06
N LEU A 25 9.68 -14.55 -0.99
CA LEU A 25 8.60 -15.50 -0.80
C LEU A 25 8.08 -16.00 -2.15
N THR A 26 7.42 -17.16 -2.13
CA THR A 26 6.59 -17.67 -3.23
C THR A 26 5.17 -17.85 -2.72
N ARG A 27 4.17 -17.32 -3.44
CA ARG A 27 2.76 -17.32 -3.00
C ARG A 27 1.83 -17.24 -4.19
N ALA A 28 0.77 -18.06 -4.20
CA ALA A 28 -0.25 -18.10 -5.26
C ALA A 28 0.33 -18.18 -6.69
N GLY A 29 1.36 -19.02 -6.90
CA GLY A 29 2.03 -19.17 -8.20
C GLY A 29 2.90 -17.97 -8.63
N GLN A 30 3.07 -16.98 -7.75
CA GLN A 30 3.92 -15.80 -7.97
C GLN A 30 5.18 -15.88 -7.11
N VAL A 31 6.28 -15.33 -7.64
CA VAL A 31 7.59 -15.29 -6.98
C VAL A 31 7.94 -13.84 -6.67
N VAL A 32 8.24 -13.55 -5.41
CA VAL A 32 8.63 -12.22 -4.96
C VAL A 32 10.13 -12.15 -4.82
N HIS A 33 10.75 -11.24 -5.57
CA HIS A 33 12.15 -10.88 -5.41
C HIS A 33 12.28 -9.65 -4.53
N GLY A 34 13.38 -9.57 -3.78
CA GLY A 34 13.78 -8.36 -3.05
C GLY A 34 14.24 -7.25 -4.00
N PRO A 35 15.09 -6.32 -3.52
CA PRO A 35 15.36 -5.10 -4.27
C PRO A 35 15.94 -5.32 -5.68
N ARG A 36 15.34 -4.63 -6.67
CA ARG A 36 15.75 -4.67 -8.10
C ARG A 36 15.71 -3.28 -8.70
N ARG A 37 16.69 -2.96 -9.55
CA ARG A 37 16.70 -1.72 -10.31
C ARG A 37 15.79 -1.81 -11.53
N LEU A 38 15.17 -0.69 -11.92
CA LEU A 38 14.34 -0.66 -13.12
C LEU A 38 15.12 -1.08 -14.38
N GLY A 39 16.40 -0.72 -14.48
CA GLY A 39 17.27 -1.15 -15.56
C GLY A 39 17.49 -2.67 -15.65
N GLU A 40 17.28 -3.41 -14.55
CA GLU A 40 17.37 -4.88 -14.54
C GLU A 40 16.09 -5.53 -15.08
N LEU A 41 14.97 -4.80 -15.07
CA LEU A 41 13.64 -5.30 -15.41
C LEU A 41 13.22 -5.00 -16.85
N VAL A 42 14.03 -4.27 -17.62
CA VAL A 42 13.68 -3.80 -18.96
C VAL A 42 14.81 -4.12 -19.94
N HIS A 43 14.47 -4.61 -21.14
CA HIS A 43 15.45 -5.00 -22.17
C HIS A 43 16.24 -3.82 -22.77
N GLY A 44 15.76 -2.58 -22.61
CA GLY A 44 16.42 -1.38 -23.12
C GLY A 44 15.58 -0.12 -22.92
N ARG A 45 16.03 1.00 -23.49
CA ARG A 45 15.28 2.26 -23.42
C ARG A 45 13.95 2.14 -24.17
N PRO A 46 12.80 2.41 -23.52
CA PRO A 46 11.50 2.36 -24.18
C PRO A 46 11.34 3.49 -25.23
N PRO A 47 10.54 3.27 -26.30
CA PRO A 47 10.13 4.34 -27.19
C PRO A 47 9.46 5.49 -26.43
N GLY A 48 9.68 6.74 -26.85
CA GLY A 48 9.12 7.93 -26.19
C GLY A 48 9.82 8.36 -24.89
N VAL A 49 10.76 7.55 -24.36
CA VAL A 49 11.59 7.91 -23.21
C VAL A 49 12.91 8.52 -23.69
N THR A 50 13.28 9.70 -23.18
CA THR A 50 14.56 10.34 -23.51
C THR A 50 15.75 9.59 -22.90
N GLY A 51 16.94 9.74 -23.47
CA GLY A 51 18.16 9.11 -22.92
C GLY A 51 18.48 9.56 -21.49
N HIS A 52 18.19 10.82 -21.16
CA HIS A 52 18.32 11.35 -19.80
C HIS A 52 17.34 10.69 -18.83
N GLN A 53 16.05 10.61 -19.20
CA GLN A 53 15.04 9.91 -18.38
C GLN A 53 15.42 8.46 -18.14
N TRP A 54 15.90 7.74 -19.17
CA TRP A 54 16.32 6.35 -19.05
C TRP A 54 17.52 6.18 -18.11
N THR A 55 18.58 6.97 -18.30
CA THR A 55 19.79 6.88 -17.48
C THR A 55 19.50 7.16 -16.00
N SER A 56 18.63 8.13 -15.71
CA SER A 56 18.22 8.45 -14.35
C SER A 56 17.31 7.35 -13.78
N ALA A 57 16.20 7.04 -14.45
CA ALA A 57 15.20 6.10 -13.96
C ALA A 57 15.73 4.66 -13.84
N GLY A 58 16.62 4.23 -14.76
CA GLY A 58 17.16 2.87 -14.78
C GLY A 58 18.00 2.54 -13.54
N ARG A 59 18.52 3.55 -12.83
CA ARG A 59 19.28 3.39 -11.57
C ARG A 59 18.38 3.23 -10.35
N GLU A 60 17.14 3.68 -10.44
CA GLU A 60 16.19 3.64 -9.33
C GLU A 60 15.72 2.21 -9.05
N GLY A 61 15.62 1.88 -7.76
CA GLY A 61 15.26 0.55 -7.27
C GLY A 61 13.81 0.46 -6.82
N PHE A 62 13.21 -0.71 -6.99
CA PHE A 62 12.02 -1.13 -6.27
C PHE A 62 12.45 -1.97 -5.08
N ASP A 63 11.66 -1.96 -4.01
CA ASP A 63 11.94 -2.77 -2.83
C ASP A 63 11.60 -4.24 -3.07
N HIS A 64 10.50 -4.48 -3.79
CA HIS A 64 10.08 -5.82 -4.18
C HIS A 64 9.60 -5.82 -5.64
N VAL A 65 9.84 -6.92 -6.33
CA VAL A 65 9.29 -7.19 -7.67
C VAL A 65 8.61 -8.54 -7.64
N VAL A 66 7.34 -8.56 -8.01
CA VAL A 66 6.53 -9.78 -8.07
C VAL A 66 6.48 -10.25 -9.51
N CYS A 67 6.88 -11.50 -9.72
CA CYS A 67 6.96 -12.13 -11.03
C CYS A 67 6.00 -13.33 -11.10
N ALA A 68 5.54 -13.65 -12.31
CA ALA A 68 4.86 -14.90 -12.58
C ALA A 68 5.84 -16.06 -12.37
N GLY A 69 5.44 -17.10 -11.62
CA GLY A 69 6.35 -18.18 -11.25
C GLY A 69 6.76 -19.10 -12.40
N ASP A 70 5.96 -19.16 -13.47
CA ASP A 70 6.20 -19.99 -14.64
C ASP A 70 7.21 -19.38 -15.64
N SER A 71 7.17 -18.06 -15.78
CA SER A 71 7.86 -17.31 -16.84
C SER A 71 8.89 -16.33 -16.29
N GLY A 72 8.85 -16.03 -14.99
CA GLY A 72 9.68 -14.99 -14.36
C GLY A 72 9.33 -13.57 -14.81
N ARG A 73 8.24 -13.38 -15.57
CA ARG A 73 7.84 -12.07 -16.08
C ARG A 73 7.37 -11.16 -14.92
N PRO A 74 7.87 -9.92 -14.80
CA PRO A 74 7.37 -8.97 -13.81
C PRO A 74 5.87 -8.71 -13.98
N LEU A 75 5.12 -8.86 -12.90
CA LEU A 75 3.68 -8.59 -12.82
C LEU A 75 3.42 -7.21 -12.21
N PHE A 76 4.18 -6.84 -11.18
CA PHE A 76 4.15 -5.52 -10.56
C PHE A 76 5.38 -5.32 -9.67
N ALA A 77 5.65 -4.07 -9.32
CA ALA A 77 6.69 -3.70 -8.37
C ALA A 77 6.12 -2.92 -7.18
N VAL A 78 6.81 -2.99 -6.04
CA VAL A 78 6.39 -2.36 -4.78
C VAL A 78 7.51 -1.48 -4.22
N GLU A 79 7.13 -0.30 -3.75
CA GLU A 79 8.00 0.66 -3.06
C GLU A 79 7.39 1.02 -1.71
N ILE A 80 8.19 1.02 -0.65
CA ILE A 80 7.78 1.34 0.72
C ILE A 80 8.83 2.23 1.36
N GLY A 81 8.49 3.48 1.63
CA GLY A 81 9.44 4.41 2.22
C GLY A 81 8.87 5.78 2.56
N PRO A 82 9.71 6.67 3.11
CA PRO A 82 9.30 8.02 3.46
C PRO A 82 8.94 8.84 2.22
N PRO A 83 8.11 9.90 2.38
CA PRO A 83 7.80 10.81 1.27
C PRO A 83 9.07 11.49 0.76
N ALA A 84 9.24 11.54 -0.56
CA ALA A 84 10.25 12.39 -1.16
C ALA A 84 9.93 13.86 -0.88
N PRO A 85 10.88 14.66 -0.36
CA PRO A 85 10.64 16.07 -0.11
C PRO A 85 10.24 16.80 -1.40
N ALA A 86 9.26 17.71 -1.31
CA ALA A 86 8.78 18.46 -2.47
C ALA A 86 9.92 19.26 -3.13
N GLY A 87 9.99 19.25 -4.47
CA GLY A 87 11.04 19.93 -5.23
C GLY A 87 12.41 19.26 -5.21
N SER A 88 12.58 18.17 -4.45
CA SER A 88 13.87 17.48 -4.32
C SER A 88 14.28 16.72 -5.59
N ALA A 89 15.57 16.35 -5.64
CA ALA A 89 16.08 15.44 -6.66
C ALA A 89 15.39 14.06 -6.62
N ALA A 90 15.04 13.58 -5.42
CA ALA A 90 14.31 12.32 -5.25
C ALA A 90 12.92 12.38 -5.90
N GLN A 91 12.18 13.48 -5.69
CA GLN A 91 10.87 13.66 -6.33
C GLN A 91 10.98 13.72 -7.86
N ARG A 92 12.05 14.31 -8.40
CA ARG A 92 12.33 14.32 -9.85
C ARG A 92 12.63 12.91 -10.37
N ALA A 93 13.45 12.16 -9.64
CA ALA A 93 13.78 10.77 -9.98
C ALA A 93 12.54 9.88 -9.97
N GLU A 94 11.65 10.03 -8.98
CA GLU A 94 10.35 9.34 -8.95
C GLU A 94 9.48 9.65 -10.18
N ARG A 95 9.39 10.92 -10.59
CA ARG A 95 8.64 11.29 -11.81
C ARG A 95 9.22 10.63 -13.06
N MET A 96 10.56 10.62 -13.20
CA MET A 96 11.22 9.95 -14.31
C MET A 96 10.98 8.44 -14.28
N LYS A 97 11.07 7.82 -13.09
CA LYS A 97 10.80 6.40 -12.87
C LYS A 97 9.37 6.04 -13.26
N ASN A 98 8.39 6.80 -12.79
CA ASN A 98 6.97 6.61 -13.12
C ASN A 98 6.74 6.67 -14.64
N ALA A 99 7.36 7.64 -15.33
CA ALA A 99 7.23 7.77 -16.79
C ALA A 99 7.79 6.54 -17.53
N VAL A 100 8.94 6.01 -17.10
CA VAL A 100 9.50 4.78 -17.68
C VAL A 100 8.63 3.56 -17.36
N CYS A 101 8.13 3.42 -16.12
CA CYS A 101 7.22 2.35 -15.73
C CYS A 101 5.95 2.35 -16.59
N ALA A 102 5.36 3.52 -16.80
CA ALA A 102 4.20 3.68 -17.67
C ALA A 102 4.51 3.30 -19.12
N ALA A 103 5.69 3.65 -19.64
CA ALA A 103 6.11 3.33 -21.01
C ALA A 103 6.36 1.83 -21.22
N VAL A 104 6.83 1.10 -20.21
CA VAL A 104 7.04 -0.38 -20.28
C VAL A 104 5.84 -1.18 -19.80
N GLY A 105 4.79 -0.51 -19.34
CA GLY A 105 3.59 -1.15 -18.81
C GLY A 105 3.82 -1.89 -17.48
N LEU A 106 4.80 -1.50 -16.67
CA LEU A 106 5.04 -2.09 -15.33
C LEU A 106 4.10 -1.45 -14.31
N PRO A 107 3.16 -2.20 -13.70
CA PRO A 107 2.34 -1.70 -12.61
C PRO A 107 3.19 -1.46 -11.36
N VAL A 108 2.90 -0.37 -10.64
CA VAL A 108 3.63 -0.01 -9.42
C VAL A 108 2.65 0.30 -8.29
N LEU A 109 2.89 -0.31 -7.14
CA LEU A 109 2.29 0.04 -5.86
C LEU A 109 3.33 0.77 -5.02
N ARG A 110 3.07 2.04 -4.68
CA ARG A 110 3.92 2.80 -3.76
C ARG A 110 3.17 3.08 -2.47
N ILE A 111 3.81 2.75 -1.36
CA ILE A 111 3.34 3.01 0.00
C ILE A 111 4.29 4.04 0.61
N VAL A 112 3.79 5.25 0.78
CA VAL A 112 4.54 6.35 1.37
C VAL A 112 4.20 6.42 2.86
N SER A 113 5.20 6.21 3.71
CA SER A 113 5.03 6.21 5.16
C SER A 113 6.30 6.70 5.87
N PRO A 114 6.19 7.58 6.87
CA PRO A 114 7.34 7.95 7.70
C PRO A 114 7.84 6.78 8.55
N THR A 115 7.00 5.81 8.87
CA THR A 115 7.33 4.67 9.75
C THR A 115 7.60 3.38 8.99
N LEU A 116 6.72 2.99 8.06
CA LEU A 116 6.84 1.69 7.41
C LEU A 116 8.08 1.64 6.53
N ARG A 117 8.76 0.49 6.58
CA ARG A 117 9.98 0.18 5.83
C ARG A 117 9.84 -1.14 5.12
N ALA A 118 10.38 -1.22 3.91
CA ALA A 118 10.35 -2.42 3.10
C ALA A 118 11.01 -3.63 3.77
N ALA A 119 12.13 -3.42 4.47
CA ALA A 119 12.88 -4.49 5.13
C ALA A 119 12.03 -5.24 6.18
N ASP A 120 11.24 -4.49 6.95
CA ASP A 120 10.49 -5.05 8.08
C ASP A 120 9.05 -5.43 7.68
N HIS A 121 8.43 -4.66 6.79
CA HIS A 121 6.99 -4.77 6.50
C HIS A 121 6.68 -5.32 5.10
N GLY A 122 7.63 -5.20 4.17
CA GLY A 122 7.39 -5.43 2.74
C GLY A 122 6.94 -6.85 2.44
N ARG A 123 7.56 -7.86 3.06
CA ARG A 123 7.17 -9.26 2.89
C ARG A 123 5.70 -9.50 3.21
N ARG A 124 5.20 -8.96 4.32
CA ARG A 124 3.80 -9.14 4.77
C ARG A 124 2.83 -8.37 3.88
N ILE A 125 3.15 -7.12 3.54
CA ILE A 125 2.33 -6.27 2.68
C ILE A 125 2.19 -6.87 1.29
N VAL A 126 3.29 -7.33 0.68
CA VAL A 126 3.27 -7.94 -0.65
C VAL A 126 2.46 -9.24 -0.64
N ALA A 127 2.65 -10.08 0.39
CA ALA A 127 1.86 -11.31 0.52
C ALA A 127 0.34 -11.01 0.60
N TYR A 128 -0.06 -10.03 1.39
CA TYR A 128 -1.44 -9.59 1.50
C TYR A 128 -2.02 -9.14 0.15
N VAL A 129 -1.27 -8.31 -0.58
CA VAL A 129 -1.73 -7.81 -1.89
C VAL A 129 -1.81 -8.92 -2.93
N ILE A 130 -0.92 -9.92 -2.89
CA ILE A 130 -1.03 -11.10 -3.76
C ILE A 130 -2.34 -11.86 -3.47
N ASP A 131 -2.67 -12.08 -2.19
CA ASP A 131 -3.88 -12.80 -1.81
C ASP A 131 -5.15 -12.02 -2.14
N ALA A 132 -5.17 -10.73 -1.82
CA ALA A 132 -6.29 -9.84 -2.11
C ALA A 132 -6.60 -9.82 -3.60
N ARG A 133 -5.57 -9.73 -4.44
CA ARG A 133 -5.74 -9.78 -5.91
C ARG A 133 -6.21 -11.14 -6.39
N ALA A 134 -5.61 -12.23 -5.90
CA ALA A 134 -6.04 -13.57 -6.28
C ALA A 134 -7.50 -13.83 -5.88
N TYR A 135 -7.93 -13.33 -4.72
CA TYR A 135 -9.32 -13.40 -4.28
C TYR A 135 -10.23 -12.58 -5.21
N ALA A 136 -9.88 -11.31 -5.47
CA ALA A 136 -10.66 -10.45 -6.36
C ALA A 136 -10.81 -11.05 -7.76
N ASP A 137 -9.74 -11.64 -8.31
CA ASP A 137 -9.77 -12.32 -9.61
C ASP A 137 -10.65 -13.58 -9.57
N ALA A 138 -10.69 -14.31 -8.46
CA ALA A 138 -11.46 -15.55 -8.29
C ALA A 138 -12.96 -15.31 -8.08
N VAL A 139 -13.35 -14.15 -7.54
CA VAL A 139 -14.74 -13.79 -7.27
C VAL A 139 -15.32 -12.81 -8.30
N ALA A 140 -14.51 -12.32 -9.23
CA ALA A 140 -14.98 -11.45 -10.29
C ALA A 140 -16.05 -12.15 -11.15
N PRO A 141 -17.20 -11.50 -11.42
CA PRO A 141 -18.23 -12.10 -12.24
C PRO A 141 -17.71 -12.35 -13.67
N PRO A 142 -18.23 -13.38 -14.37
CA PRO A 142 -17.89 -13.63 -15.77
C PRO A 142 -18.19 -12.39 -16.63
N PRO A 143 -17.40 -12.13 -17.69
CA PRO A 143 -17.66 -11.01 -18.58
C PRO A 143 -19.07 -11.08 -19.18
N GLY A 144 -19.87 -10.02 -18.99
CA GLY A 144 -21.24 -9.91 -19.52
C GLY A 144 -22.33 -10.45 -18.59
N GLN A 145 -21.99 -10.79 -17.34
CA GLN A 145 -22.94 -11.27 -16.34
C GLN A 145 -22.96 -10.30 -15.15
N ASP A 146 -23.43 -9.08 -15.40
CA ASP A 146 -23.71 -8.08 -14.37
C ASP A 146 -25.18 -8.21 -13.93
N ASP A 147 -25.61 -9.39 -13.47
CA ASP A 147 -26.98 -9.56 -12.97
C ASP A 147 -27.09 -8.88 -11.59
N PRO A 148 -27.83 -7.77 -11.44
CA PRO A 148 -27.93 -7.05 -10.18
C PRO A 148 -28.63 -7.86 -9.06
N ALA A 149 -29.20 -9.03 -9.38
CA ALA A 149 -29.83 -9.92 -8.40
C ALA A 149 -28.83 -10.85 -7.66
N GLU A 150 -27.60 -11.01 -8.15
CA GLU A 150 -26.61 -11.86 -7.50
C GLU A 150 -25.88 -11.08 -6.39
N ALA A 151 -25.85 -11.62 -5.18
CA ALA A 151 -25.20 -10.97 -4.05
C ALA A 151 -23.71 -10.78 -4.36
N LEU A 152 -23.24 -9.53 -4.31
CA LEU A 152 -21.82 -9.22 -4.51
C LEU A 152 -20.97 -10.06 -3.53
N PRO A 153 -19.87 -10.66 -4.00
CA PRO A 153 -18.96 -11.37 -3.12
C PRO A 153 -18.47 -10.45 -2.00
N VAL A 154 -18.33 -11.01 -0.80
CA VAL A 154 -17.75 -10.29 0.35
C VAL A 154 -16.35 -9.82 -0.01
N GLU A 155 -16.00 -8.57 0.30
CA GLU A 155 -14.66 -8.07 0.02
C GLU A 155 -13.61 -8.86 0.81
N PHE A 156 -12.42 -9.07 0.21
CA PHE A 156 -11.35 -9.86 0.84
C PHE A 156 -11.04 -9.40 2.28
N ARG A 157 -10.98 -8.09 2.51
CA ARG A 157 -10.73 -7.50 3.83
C ARG A 157 -11.86 -7.79 4.82
N GLU A 158 -13.10 -7.88 4.34
CA GLU A 158 -14.30 -8.00 5.16
C GLU A 158 -14.58 -9.44 5.62
N ILE A 159 -13.85 -10.43 5.09
CA ILE A 159 -13.99 -11.83 5.51
C ILE A 159 -13.84 -11.96 7.03
N VAL A 160 -14.92 -12.42 7.68
CA VAL A 160 -14.98 -12.64 9.12
C VAL A 160 -14.60 -14.08 9.45
N GLY A 161 -13.76 -14.26 10.45
CA GLY A 161 -13.35 -15.56 10.95
C GLY A 161 -12.80 -15.49 12.36
N ARG A 162 -12.18 -16.58 12.82
CA ARG A 162 -11.53 -16.64 14.14
C ARG A 162 -10.14 -16.01 14.06
N LEU A 163 -9.89 -15.02 14.91
CA LEU A 163 -8.60 -14.37 15.09
C LEU A 163 -7.68 -15.21 15.98
N PRO A 164 -6.36 -14.98 15.98
CA PRO A 164 -5.41 -15.73 16.81
C PRO A 164 -5.68 -15.68 18.32
N ASP A 165 -6.38 -14.64 18.79
CA ASP A 165 -6.79 -14.46 20.19
C ASP A 165 -8.13 -15.16 20.53
N GLY A 166 -8.68 -15.92 19.58
CA GLY A 166 -9.94 -16.65 19.72
C GLY A 166 -11.20 -15.81 19.47
N ARG A 167 -11.10 -14.50 19.27
CA ARG A 167 -12.28 -13.67 18.94
C ARG A 167 -12.72 -13.84 17.49
N THR A 168 -13.94 -13.42 17.19
CA THR A 168 -14.44 -13.32 15.81
C THR A 168 -14.18 -11.92 15.28
N GLY A 169 -13.61 -11.79 14.10
CA GLY A 169 -13.31 -10.51 13.47
C GLY A 169 -12.80 -10.65 12.05
N HIS A 170 -12.41 -9.53 11.42
CA HIS A 170 -11.88 -9.51 10.06
C HIS A 170 -10.49 -10.15 10.03
N VAL A 171 -10.37 -11.34 9.44
CA VAL A 171 -9.12 -12.12 9.44
C VAL A 171 -8.04 -11.50 8.55
N ASN A 172 -8.46 -10.64 7.62
CA ASN A 172 -7.61 -9.95 6.66
C ASN A 172 -7.41 -8.46 7.01
N ASP A 173 -7.77 -8.02 8.22
CA ASP A 173 -7.40 -6.68 8.69
C ASP A 173 -5.90 -6.65 9.02
N LEU A 174 -5.11 -5.91 8.22
CA LEU A 174 -3.67 -5.75 8.45
C LEU A 174 -3.37 -5.05 9.79
N GLY A 175 -4.26 -4.14 10.21
CA GLY A 175 -4.18 -3.37 11.45
C GLY A 175 -4.64 -4.13 12.70
N ALA A 176 -5.21 -5.33 12.57
CA ALA A 176 -5.75 -6.11 13.71
C ALA A 176 -4.70 -6.33 14.82
N LEU A 177 -3.46 -6.64 14.46
CA LEU A 177 -2.38 -6.83 15.43
C LEU A 177 -2.00 -5.52 16.15
N ALA A 178 -2.05 -4.38 15.45
CA ALA A 178 -1.79 -3.08 16.08
C ALA A 178 -2.91 -2.71 17.05
N ARG A 179 -4.17 -2.98 16.70
CA ARG A 179 -5.33 -2.78 17.59
C ARG A 179 -5.24 -3.66 18.84
N ALA A 180 -4.85 -4.93 18.69
CA ALA A 180 -4.60 -5.81 19.83
C ALA A 180 -3.45 -5.29 20.71
N ALA A 181 -2.34 -4.86 20.12
CA ALA A 181 -1.21 -4.29 20.85
C ALA A 181 -1.58 -3.00 21.60
N ALA A 182 -2.48 -2.18 21.07
CA ALA A 182 -2.99 -0.98 21.76
C ALA A 182 -3.80 -1.35 23.02
N VAL A 183 -4.62 -2.41 22.97
CA VAL A 183 -5.31 -2.91 24.16
C VAL A 183 -4.31 -3.34 25.23
N GLU A 184 -3.28 -4.10 24.87
CA GLU A 184 -2.25 -4.53 25.81
C GLU A 184 -1.47 -3.35 26.39
N ALA A 185 -1.16 -2.34 25.56
CA ALA A 185 -0.51 -1.12 26.01
C ALA A 185 -1.39 -0.32 26.99
N TYR A 186 -2.70 -0.26 26.77
CA TYR A 186 -3.66 0.35 27.69
C TYR A 186 -3.75 -0.40 29.02
N VAL A 187 -3.87 -1.73 29.00
CA VAL A 187 -3.87 -2.58 30.22
C VAL A 187 -2.57 -2.37 31.00
N SER A 188 -1.44 -2.21 30.31
CA SER A 188 -0.13 -1.90 30.89
C SER A 188 0.04 -0.43 31.31
N ARG A 189 -1.02 0.38 31.25
CA ARG A 189 -1.02 1.82 31.57
C ARG A 189 -0.07 2.68 30.73
N ARG A 190 0.30 2.19 29.54
CA ARG A 190 1.13 2.93 28.56
C ARG A 190 0.31 3.83 27.66
N LEU A 191 -0.99 3.58 27.53
CA LEU A 191 -1.97 4.41 26.81
C LEU A 191 -3.09 4.89 27.74
N VAL A 192 -3.73 6.00 27.37
CA VAL A 192 -4.94 6.49 28.06
C VAL A 192 -6.23 6.00 27.40
N ASP A 193 -6.16 5.57 26.14
CA ASP A 193 -7.27 5.03 25.36
C ASP A 193 -6.78 3.86 24.49
N PRO A 194 -7.39 2.67 24.56
CA PRO A 194 -7.01 1.54 23.70
C PRO A 194 -7.47 1.68 22.25
N ILE A 195 -8.34 2.65 21.93
CA ILE A 195 -8.99 2.74 20.62
C ILE A 195 -8.06 3.39 19.61
N VAL A 196 -7.51 2.57 18.71
CA VAL A 196 -6.89 3.04 17.47
C VAL A 196 -7.99 3.50 16.52
N ARG A 197 -8.06 4.80 16.26
CA ARG A 197 -9.02 5.39 15.32
C ARG A 197 -8.35 5.58 13.96
N GLY A 198 -9.16 5.66 12.91
CA GLY A 198 -8.66 5.89 11.57
C GLY A 198 -9.70 6.52 10.67
N LEU A 199 -9.20 7.04 9.56
CA LEU A 199 -9.99 7.50 8.42
C LEU A 199 -9.18 7.31 7.14
N HIS A 200 -9.82 7.46 6.00
CA HIS A 200 -9.11 7.52 4.73
C HIS A 200 -9.78 8.50 3.77
N VAL A 201 -9.02 9.02 2.82
CA VAL A 201 -9.51 9.91 1.76
C VAL A 201 -8.93 9.50 0.42
N ARG A 202 -9.71 9.68 -0.65
CA ARG A 202 -9.28 9.44 -2.03
C ARG A 202 -9.28 10.76 -2.80
N TRP A 203 -8.10 11.31 -3.04
CA TRP A 203 -7.96 12.53 -3.84
C TRP A 203 -8.27 12.24 -5.31
N ALA A 204 -8.98 13.13 -6.00
CA ALA A 204 -9.39 12.91 -7.39
C ALA A 204 -8.20 12.67 -8.35
N ASP A 205 -7.15 13.49 -8.20
CA ASP A 205 -5.92 13.46 -9.00
C ASP A 205 -4.68 13.12 -8.15
N GLY A 206 -4.85 12.33 -7.09
CA GLY A 206 -3.81 12.14 -6.08
C GLY A 206 -3.73 10.73 -5.50
N PRO A 207 -2.88 10.55 -4.46
CA PRO A 207 -2.83 9.30 -3.72
C PRO A 207 -4.15 9.02 -3.00
N VAL A 208 -4.31 7.78 -2.57
CA VAL A 208 -5.22 7.46 -1.48
C VAL A 208 -4.46 7.63 -0.16
N GLU A 209 -5.04 8.33 0.80
CA GLU A 209 -4.39 8.64 2.07
C GLU A 209 -5.17 8.01 3.23
N GLY A 210 -4.48 7.24 4.05
CA GLY A 210 -5.00 6.65 5.29
C GLY A 210 -4.38 7.32 6.49
N TRP A 211 -5.21 7.59 7.49
CA TRP A 211 -4.82 8.16 8.76
C TRP A 211 -5.15 7.18 9.86
N SER A 212 -4.29 7.09 10.85
CA SER A 212 -4.56 6.36 12.07
C SER A 212 -3.97 7.08 13.26
N TRP A 213 -4.67 7.06 14.40
CA TRP A 213 -4.18 7.67 15.63
C TRP A 213 -4.67 6.96 16.88
N VAL A 214 -3.94 7.16 17.97
CA VAL A 214 -4.27 6.67 19.30
C VAL A 214 -3.81 7.67 20.35
N GLU A 215 -4.58 7.81 21.42
CA GLU A 215 -4.25 8.74 22.50
C GLU A 215 -3.31 8.09 23.52
N VAL A 216 -2.09 8.64 23.61
CA VAL A 216 -1.01 8.10 24.46
C VAL A 216 -1.00 8.76 25.83
N ARG A 217 -1.30 10.06 25.89
CA ARG A 217 -1.44 10.87 27.10
C ARG A 217 -2.68 11.77 26.93
N PRO A 218 -3.26 12.31 28.01
CA PRO A 218 -4.44 13.17 27.89
C PRO A 218 -4.22 14.31 26.89
N GLY A 219 -5.03 14.35 25.84
CA GLY A 219 -4.96 15.34 24.76
C GLY A 219 -3.75 15.20 23.82
N ARG A 220 -2.98 14.12 23.88
CA ARG A 220 -1.78 13.88 23.05
C ARG A 220 -1.88 12.58 22.29
N CYS A 221 -1.98 12.71 20.96
CA CYS A 221 -2.19 11.62 20.04
C CYS A 221 -0.88 11.25 19.32
N LEU A 222 -0.62 9.96 19.22
CA LEU A 222 0.29 9.41 18.21
C LEU A 222 -0.50 9.32 16.90
N VAL A 223 0.00 9.93 15.84
CA VAL A 223 -0.68 10.01 14.54
C VAL A 223 0.23 9.50 13.45
N GLU A 224 -0.31 8.67 12.56
CA GLU A 224 0.36 8.17 11.36
C GLU A 224 -0.48 8.44 10.12
N ARG A 225 0.23 8.76 9.03
CA ARG A 225 -0.35 9.05 7.72
C ARG A 225 0.39 8.21 6.69
N VAL A 226 -0.37 7.43 5.93
CA VAL A 226 0.15 6.55 4.87
C VAL A 226 -0.53 6.90 3.56
N GLN A 227 0.26 7.05 2.51
CA GLN A 227 -0.29 7.22 1.16
C GLN A 227 -0.08 5.95 0.35
N VAL A 228 -1.13 5.55 -0.37
CA VAL A 228 -1.11 4.46 -1.35
C VAL A 228 -1.27 5.07 -2.73
N VAL A 229 -0.26 4.89 -3.58
CA VAL A 229 -0.28 5.31 -4.98
C VAL A 229 -0.31 4.07 -5.85
N GLN A 230 -1.37 3.95 -6.65
CA GLN A 230 -1.58 2.86 -7.60
C GLN A 230 -1.30 3.34 -9.02
N GLN A 231 -0.26 2.83 -9.66
CA GLN A 231 0.04 3.12 -11.07
C GLN A 231 -0.29 1.90 -11.92
N ARG A 232 -1.40 1.97 -12.67
CA ARG A 232 -1.92 0.84 -13.48
C ARG A 232 -2.07 -0.45 -12.66
N PHE A 233 -2.43 -0.29 -11.39
CA PHE A 233 -2.40 -1.34 -10.39
C PHE A 233 -3.72 -1.34 -9.61
N SER A 234 -4.22 -2.53 -9.28
CA SER A 234 -5.28 -2.70 -8.29
C SER A 234 -4.74 -3.56 -7.15
N CYS A 235 -5.06 -3.18 -5.91
CA CYS A 235 -4.66 -3.93 -4.73
C CYS A 235 -5.51 -5.17 -4.47
N GLY A 236 -6.61 -5.37 -5.23
CA GLY A 236 -7.59 -6.44 -4.96
C GLY A 236 -8.51 -6.17 -3.75
N VAL A 237 -8.35 -5.01 -3.12
CA VAL A 237 -9.18 -4.46 -2.05
C VAL A 237 -9.33 -2.97 -2.27
N ASP A 238 -10.27 -2.35 -1.56
CA ASP A 238 -10.33 -0.90 -1.50
C ASP A 238 -8.98 -0.30 -1.03
N ALA A 239 -8.44 0.61 -1.85
CA ALA A 239 -7.20 1.31 -1.54
C ALA A 239 -7.34 2.23 -0.31
N GLY A 240 -8.53 2.74 -0.02
CA GLY A 240 -8.83 3.54 1.16
C GLY A 240 -8.65 2.73 2.44
N ARG A 241 -9.34 1.59 2.51
CA ARG A 241 -9.18 0.61 3.59
C ARG A 241 -7.75 0.10 3.72
N LEU A 242 -7.07 -0.19 2.61
CA LEU A 242 -5.66 -0.59 2.67
C LEU A 242 -4.79 0.51 3.29
N ALA A 243 -4.96 1.77 2.88
CA ALA A 243 -4.18 2.88 3.43
C ALA A 243 -4.46 3.09 4.92
N GLU A 244 -5.74 2.99 5.33
CA GLU A 244 -6.16 3.06 6.74
C GLU A 244 -5.54 1.93 7.58
N ASP A 245 -5.62 0.69 7.12
CA ASP A 245 -5.06 -0.46 7.84
C ASP A 245 -3.52 -0.37 7.91
N LEU A 246 -2.84 0.11 6.86
CA LEU A 246 -1.40 0.36 6.87
C LEU A 246 -1.01 1.50 7.84
N ALA A 247 -1.83 2.55 7.94
CA ALA A 247 -1.62 3.60 8.94
C ALA A 247 -1.79 3.04 10.37
N ALA A 248 -2.74 2.12 10.59
CA ALA A 248 -2.88 1.43 11.87
C ALA A 248 -1.66 0.54 12.19
N VAL A 249 -1.10 -0.16 11.19
CA VAL A 249 0.17 -0.90 11.36
C VAL A 249 1.29 0.06 11.78
N ALA A 250 1.43 1.21 11.12
CA ALA A 250 2.44 2.22 11.46
C ALA A 250 2.30 2.74 12.90
N VAL A 251 1.06 2.98 13.38
CA VAL A 251 0.80 3.30 14.78
C VAL A 251 1.30 2.17 15.69
N GLY A 252 0.96 0.92 15.38
CA GLY A 252 1.38 -0.25 16.15
C GLY A 252 2.90 -0.40 16.25
N GLU A 253 3.64 -0.08 15.20
CA GLU A 253 5.11 -0.06 15.21
C GLU A 253 5.64 1.03 16.15
N ARG A 254 5.15 2.27 16.01
CA ARG A 254 5.57 3.38 16.90
C ARG A 254 5.16 3.15 18.35
N LEU A 255 4.10 2.38 18.61
CA LEU A 255 3.68 2.00 19.95
C LEU A 255 4.68 1.10 20.68
N ARG A 256 5.52 0.35 19.97
CA ARG A 256 6.56 -0.50 20.59
C ARG A 256 7.64 0.32 21.28
N ASP A 257 7.95 1.50 20.74
CA ASP A 257 9.07 2.34 21.18
C ASP A 257 8.64 3.59 21.99
N VAL A 258 7.38 3.65 22.43
CA VAL A 258 6.78 4.83 23.08
C VAL A 258 7.59 5.33 24.28
N GLU A 259 8.25 4.43 25.01
CA GLU A 259 8.98 4.75 26.24
C GLU A 259 10.44 5.15 26.00
N ALA A 260 11.06 4.72 24.89
CA ALA A 260 12.49 4.88 24.67
C ALA A 260 12.88 6.22 24.00
N ALA A 261 12.02 6.75 23.14
CA ALA A 261 12.31 7.97 22.36
C ALA A 261 11.30 9.10 22.56
N GLY A 262 10.14 8.84 23.18
CA GLY A 262 9.03 9.79 23.26
C GLY A 262 8.52 10.13 21.85
N PRO A 263 7.53 9.41 21.29
CA PRO A 263 7.07 9.68 19.94
C PRO A 263 6.64 11.14 19.78
N ASP A 264 6.88 11.74 18.61
CA ASP A 264 6.27 13.02 18.26
C ASP A 264 4.75 12.90 18.38
N LEU A 265 4.20 13.42 19.49
CA LEU A 265 2.77 13.41 19.80
C LEU A 265 2.17 14.74 19.36
N VAL A 266 1.09 14.66 18.61
CA VAL A 266 0.28 15.80 18.16
C VAL A 266 -0.76 16.12 19.22
N SER A 267 -1.13 17.39 19.40
CA SER A 267 -2.24 17.75 20.28
C SER A 267 -3.58 17.30 19.69
N ARG A 268 -4.56 16.96 20.53
CA ARG A 268 -5.87 16.55 20.02
C ARG A 268 -6.54 17.66 19.21
N ASP A 269 -6.44 18.91 19.66
CA ASP A 269 -6.98 20.08 18.94
C ASP A 269 -6.34 20.27 17.57
N GLU A 270 -5.05 19.98 17.43
CA GLU A 270 -4.35 20.05 16.14
C GLU A 270 -4.80 18.95 15.19
N LEU A 271 -4.96 17.72 15.69
CA LEU A 271 -5.51 16.62 14.91
C LEU A 271 -6.94 16.93 14.44
N ASP A 272 -7.80 17.41 15.34
CA ASP A 272 -9.19 17.74 15.01
C ASP A 272 -9.25 18.88 13.97
N ARG A 273 -8.36 19.88 14.09
CA ARG A 273 -8.21 20.94 13.09
C ARG A 273 -7.80 20.39 11.73
N ASP A 274 -6.86 19.46 11.69
CA ASP A 274 -6.40 18.84 10.44
C ASP A 274 -7.49 17.95 9.81
N ILE A 275 -8.29 17.24 10.60
CA ILE A 275 -9.45 16.49 10.10
C ILE A 275 -10.51 17.44 9.51
N ARG A 276 -10.79 18.57 10.17
CA ARG A 276 -11.71 19.59 9.63
C ARG A 276 -11.19 20.20 8.32
N ARG A 277 -9.88 20.42 8.19
CA ARG A 277 -9.24 20.86 6.94
C ARG A 277 -9.39 19.83 5.81
N LEU A 278 -9.37 18.53 6.12
CA LEU A 278 -9.70 17.50 5.12
C LEU A 278 -11.15 17.64 4.65
N ARG A 279 -12.09 17.81 5.58
CA ARG A 279 -13.51 18.01 5.24
C ARG A 279 -13.72 19.24 4.36
N GLU A 280 -13.05 20.36 4.65
CA GLU A 280 -13.13 21.59 3.84
C GLU A 280 -12.69 21.35 2.38
N ARG A 281 -11.83 20.37 2.14
CA ARG A 281 -11.33 19.97 0.82
C ARG A 281 -12.10 18.79 0.21
N ARG A 282 -13.32 18.49 0.69
CA ARG A 282 -14.17 17.39 0.21
C ARG A 282 -14.39 17.41 -1.31
N ASP A 283 -14.45 18.60 -1.92
CA ASP A 283 -14.71 18.74 -3.35
C ASP A 283 -13.48 18.37 -4.21
N GLU A 284 -12.30 18.23 -3.60
CA GLU A 284 -11.09 17.70 -4.24
C GLU A 284 -11.01 16.15 -4.16
N MET A 285 -11.97 15.50 -3.48
CA MET A 285 -12.00 14.06 -3.24
C MET A 285 -12.97 13.37 -4.21
N ARG A 286 -12.62 12.16 -4.67
CA ARG A 286 -13.43 11.41 -5.64
C ARG A 286 -14.83 11.07 -5.12
N ASP A 287 -14.92 10.74 -3.83
CA ASP A 287 -16.17 10.28 -3.18
C ASP A 287 -16.64 11.25 -2.07
N GLY A 288 -16.10 12.47 -2.07
CA GLY A 288 -16.27 13.42 -0.97
C GLY A 288 -15.57 12.97 0.32
N PHE A 289 -16.04 13.51 1.46
CA PHE A 289 -15.52 13.19 2.79
C PHE A 289 -16.55 12.35 3.58
N ALA A 290 -16.22 11.08 3.83
CA ALA A 290 -17.15 10.13 4.45
C ALA A 290 -17.18 10.16 5.99
N PHE A 291 -16.32 10.99 6.62
CA PHE A 291 -16.06 10.93 8.07
C PHE A 291 -16.61 12.14 8.84
N GLU A 292 -17.76 12.68 8.41
CA GLU A 292 -18.41 13.86 9.03
C GLU A 292 -18.61 13.74 10.54
N HIS A 293 -18.87 12.52 11.03
CA HIS A 293 -19.04 12.23 12.46
C HIS A 293 -17.79 12.59 13.30
N LEU A 294 -16.59 12.63 12.70
CA LEU A 294 -15.36 13.05 13.36
C LEU A 294 -15.24 14.57 13.50
N CYS A 295 -16.08 15.33 12.79
CA CYS A 295 -16.09 16.80 12.82
C CYS A 295 -17.25 17.38 13.64
N ALA A 296 -18.08 16.54 14.26
CA ALA A 296 -19.27 16.95 15.00
C ALA A 296 -18.99 17.44 16.44
N GLY A 297 -17.72 17.62 16.81
CA GLY A 297 -17.24 18.05 18.13
C GLY A 297 -16.47 19.36 18.10
#